data_AF-A0A9D3PES5-F1
#
_entry.id   AF-A0A9D3PES5-F1
#
_cell.length_a   1.000
_cell.length_b   1.000
_cell.length_c   1.000
_cell.angle_alpha   90.00
_cell.angle_beta   90.00
_cell.angle_gamma   90.00
#
_symmetry.space_group_name_H-M   'P 1'
#
loop_
_entity.id
_entity.type
_entity.pdbx_description
1 polymer ?
#
loop_
_entity_poly.entity_id
_entity_poly.type
_entity_poly.pdbx_seq_one_letter_code
_entity_poly.pdbx_strand_id
1 'polypeptide(L)'
;MGKYFVSEVDIKSTWDQVFSAFWQRYPNPFSTHVLSEDVVFRQVTADGRLLSRRLLTKTNRLPRWAERFFPSNLSRSAYILEDSIVDPASKSLTTFTRNLNHTRLMTVEERCVFQADPDRPAWTRLSREAWICSGVFGFSRPIQEFGLARFKSNQVRAMKGLEYALSCLNGDLAQRLRRDSVKEASEAAKTLASAASAASSQKPQQFA
;
A
#
# COMPACT_ATOMS: atom_id res chain seq x y z
N MET A 1 18.26 -22.49 0.48
CA MET A 1 17.06 -22.51 -0.38
C MET A 1 16.05 -21.53 0.21
N GLY A 2 15.54 -20.59 -0.59
CA GLY A 2 14.56 -19.57 -0.17
C GLY A 2 13.12 -20.01 -0.42
N LYS A 3 12.15 -19.25 0.10
CA LYS A 3 10.72 -19.43 -0.20
C LYS A 3 10.35 -18.62 -1.44
N TYR A 4 9.62 -19.26 -2.34
CA TYR A 4 9.05 -18.64 -3.53
C TYR A 4 7.55 -18.43 -3.35
N PHE A 5 7.05 -17.28 -3.78
CA PHE A 5 5.64 -16.95 -3.79
C PHE A 5 5.26 -16.40 -5.15
N VAL A 6 4.10 -16.81 -5.65
CA VAL A 6 3.50 -16.30 -6.89
C VAL A 6 2.02 -16.02 -6.66
N SER A 7 1.52 -14.96 -7.26
CA SER A 7 0.08 -14.64 -7.27
C SER A 7 -0.27 -13.82 -8.50
N GLU A 8 -1.47 -14.03 -9.02
CA GLU A 8 -2.06 -13.20 -10.07
C GLU A 8 -3.37 -12.60 -9.59
N VAL A 9 -3.59 -11.33 -9.90
CA VAL A 9 -4.79 -10.58 -9.51
C VAL A 9 -5.22 -9.69 -10.66
N ASP A 10 -6.51 -9.67 -10.93
CA ASP A 10 -7.12 -8.73 -11.88
C ASP A 10 -7.56 -7.45 -11.16
N ILE A 11 -7.16 -6.30 -11.71
CA ILE A 11 -7.58 -4.98 -11.25
C ILE A 11 -8.61 -4.44 -12.25
N LYS A 12 -9.80 -4.10 -11.76
CA LYS A 12 -10.91 -3.55 -12.56
C LYS A 12 -10.72 -2.06 -12.86
N SER A 13 -9.60 -1.71 -13.48
CA SER A 13 -9.26 -0.36 -13.93
C SER A 13 -8.32 -0.46 -15.12
N THR A 14 -8.35 0.54 -16.00
CA THR A 14 -7.47 0.56 -17.17
C THR A 14 -6.01 0.65 -16.72
N TRP A 15 -5.09 0.18 -17.57
CA TRP A 15 -3.66 0.26 -17.26
C TRP A 15 -3.22 1.71 -17.01
N ASP A 16 -3.75 2.67 -17.78
CA ASP A 16 -3.43 4.09 -17.64
C ASP A 16 -3.83 4.64 -16.25
N GLN A 17 -4.98 4.21 -15.71
CA GLN A 17 -5.41 4.54 -14.35
C GLN A 17 -4.52 3.88 -13.30
N VAL A 18 -4.22 2.58 -13.46
CA VAL A 18 -3.37 1.82 -12.52
C VAL A 18 -1.96 2.38 -12.47
N PHE A 19 -1.38 2.69 -13.63
CA PHE A 19 -0.08 3.35 -13.76
C PHE A 19 -0.07 4.70 -13.04
N SER A 20 -1.09 5.53 -13.26
CA SER A 20 -1.20 6.85 -12.61
C SER A 20 -1.34 6.70 -11.08
N ALA A 21 -2.17 5.75 -10.63
CA ALA A 21 -2.38 5.46 -9.22
C ALA A 21 -1.12 4.92 -8.55
N PHE A 22 -0.31 4.14 -9.26
CA PHE A 22 0.92 3.56 -8.73
C PHE A 22 1.89 4.64 -8.22
N TRP A 23 2.05 5.73 -8.96
CA TRP A 23 2.93 6.85 -8.57
C TRP A 23 2.36 7.74 -7.47
N GLN A 24 1.05 7.64 -7.20
CA GLN A 24 0.35 8.43 -6.19
C GLN A 24 -0.14 7.56 -5.02
N ARG A 25 0.33 6.32 -4.93
CA ARG A 25 -0.17 5.37 -3.93
C ARG A 25 0.22 5.74 -2.51
N TYR A 26 1.20 6.63 -2.31
CA TYR A 26 1.55 7.14 -1.00
C TYR A 26 1.35 8.66 -0.92
N PRO A 27 0.93 9.17 0.25
CA PRO A 27 0.51 8.42 1.44
C PRO A 27 -0.87 7.75 1.27
N ASN A 28 -1.14 6.68 2.02
CA ASN A 28 -2.47 6.07 2.10
C ASN A 28 -2.75 5.45 3.49
N PRO A 29 -4.02 5.30 3.91
CA PRO A 29 -4.38 4.77 5.25
C PRO A 29 -3.90 3.33 5.53
N PHE A 30 -3.66 2.54 4.49
CA PHE A 30 -3.26 1.12 4.62
C PHE A 30 -1.74 0.93 4.74
N SER A 31 -0.98 2.00 4.50
CA SER A 31 0.48 1.97 4.41
C SER A 31 1.17 3.01 5.30
N THR A 32 0.62 3.27 6.49
CA THR A 32 1.18 4.20 7.50
C THR A 32 2.61 3.87 7.95
N HIS A 33 3.10 2.68 7.63
CA HIS A 33 4.46 2.26 7.92
C HIS A 33 5.48 2.81 6.91
N VAL A 34 5.04 3.34 5.76
CA VAL A 34 5.91 4.02 4.78
C VAL A 34 6.09 5.47 5.23
N LEU A 35 7.33 5.85 5.48
CA LEU A 35 7.70 7.16 6.04
C LEU A 35 8.13 8.16 4.96
N SER A 36 8.89 7.69 3.97
CA SER A 36 9.33 8.51 2.83
C SER A 36 9.35 7.68 1.56
N GLU A 37 9.23 8.38 0.43
CA GLU A 37 9.41 7.87 -0.92
C GLU A 37 10.15 8.92 -1.75
N ASP A 38 11.32 8.56 -2.25
CA ASP A 38 12.23 9.47 -2.93
C ASP A 38 12.60 8.89 -4.30
N VAL A 39 12.54 9.71 -5.36
CA VAL A 39 13.02 9.31 -6.70
C VAL A 39 14.52 9.62 -6.76
N VAL A 40 15.34 8.58 -6.82
CA VAL A 40 16.82 8.74 -6.84
C VAL A 40 17.39 8.71 -8.25
N PHE A 41 16.65 8.16 -9.21
CA PHE A 41 17.01 8.17 -10.63
C PHE A 41 15.75 8.06 -11.49
N ARG A 42 15.73 8.78 -12.62
CA ARG A 42 14.67 8.68 -13.62
C ARG A 42 15.22 9.06 -14.99
N GLN A 43 14.92 8.25 -15.99
CA GLN A 43 15.34 8.49 -17.37
C GLN A 43 14.32 7.90 -18.34
N VAL A 44 14.07 8.61 -19.44
CA VAL A 44 13.40 8.04 -20.63
C VAL A 44 14.48 7.51 -21.56
N THR A 45 14.37 6.25 -21.95
CA THR A 45 15.32 5.59 -22.86
C THR A 45 15.01 5.93 -24.32
N ALA A 46 15.96 5.64 -25.22
CA ALA A 46 15.81 5.94 -26.65
C ALA A 46 14.62 5.20 -27.30
N ASP A 47 14.26 4.03 -26.77
CA ASP A 47 13.09 3.23 -27.15
C ASP A 47 11.79 3.66 -26.45
N GLY A 48 11.79 4.80 -25.74
CA GLY A 48 10.59 5.40 -25.17
C GLY A 48 10.11 4.80 -23.84
N ARG A 49 10.93 3.99 -23.17
CA ARG A 49 10.59 3.43 -21.85
C ARG A 49 11.01 4.37 -20.73
N LEU A 50 10.21 4.43 -19.66
CA LEU A 50 10.59 5.17 -18.45
C LEU A 50 11.25 4.23 -17.46
N LEU A 51 12.54 4.44 -17.22
CA LEU A 51 13.28 3.82 -16.12
C LEU A 51 13.17 4.73 -14.90
N SER A 52 12.89 4.14 -13.74
CA SER A 52 12.88 4.88 -12.47
C SER A 52 13.38 4.01 -11.34
N ARG A 53 14.20 4.61 -10.48
CA ARG A 53 14.63 4.04 -9.22
C ARG A 53 14.13 4.91 -8.09
N ARG A 54 13.46 4.28 -7.12
CA ARG A 54 12.94 4.94 -5.93
C ARG A 54 13.50 4.30 -4.67
N LEU A 55 13.70 5.12 -3.66
CA LEU A 55 14.08 4.70 -2.31
C LEU A 55 12.89 4.95 -1.38
N LEU A 56 12.44 3.90 -0.70
CA LEU A 56 11.37 3.99 0.28
C LEU A 56 11.92 3.69 1.66
N THR A 57 11.56 4.54 2.63
CA THR A 57 11.85 4.29 4.04
C THR A 57 10.61 3.76 4.73
N LYS A 58 10.70 2.61 5.40
CA LYS A 58 9.59 1.98 6.11
C LYS A 58 9.94 1.72 7.57
N THR A 59 8.95 1.77 8.46
CA THR A 59 9.12 1.25 9.82
C THR A 59 9.18 -0.27 9.80
N ASN A 60 10.22 -0.83 10.39
CA ASN A 60 10.44 -2.26 10.51
C ASN A 60 10.30 -2.71 11.95
N ARG A 61 9.09 -3.13 12.33
CA ARG A 61 8.89 -3.82 13.60
C ARG A 61 9.40 -5.26 13.46
N LEU A 62 10.37 -5.63 14.29
CA LEU A 62 10.81 -7.01 14.43
C LEU A 62 9.70 -7.83 15.11
N PRO A 63 9.54 -9.12 14.78
CA PRO A 63 8.68 -9.98 15.58
C PRO A 63 9.28 -10.15 16.99
N ARG A 64 8.43 -10.34 18.01
CA ARG A 64 8.85 -10.39 19.42
C ARG A 64 9.92 -11.45 19.72
N TRP A 65 9.90 -12.58 19.01
CA TRP A 65 10.95 -13.61 19.16
C TRP A 65 12.30 -13.08 18.67
N ALA A 66 12.31 -12.31 17.58
CA ALA A 66 13.50 -11.74 16.95
C ALA A 66 14.11 -10.64 17.83
N GLU A 67 13.30 -9.85 18.53
CA GLU A 67 13.78 -8.82 19.47
C GLU A 67 14.68 -9.38 20.60
N ARG A 68 14.55 -10.67 20.96
CA ARG A 68 15.38 -11.31 21.98
C ARG A 68 16.74 -11.76 21.47
N PHE A 69 16.86 -12.03 20.17
CA PHE A 69 18.09 -12.54 19.56
C PHE A 69 18.85 -11.46 18.80
N PHE A 70 18.20 -10.38 18.41
CA PHE A 70 18.82 -9.31 17.65
C PHE A 70 19.18 -8.11 18.51
N PRO A 71 20.31 -7.45 18.22
CA PRO A 71 20.76 -6.28 18.96
C PRO A 71 19.69 -5.18 19.04
N SER A 72 19.55 -4.55 20.21
CA SER A 72 18.61 -3.43 20.44
C SER A 72 18.91 -2.19 19.61
N ASN A 73 20.13 -2.08 19.06
CA ASN A 73 20.60 -1.01 18.19
C ASN A 73 20.32 -1.27 16.69
N LEU A 74 19.64 -2.36 16.33
CA LEU A 74 19.26 -2.61 14.94
C LEU A 74 18.30 -1.50 14.47
N SER A 75 18.63 -0.86 13.33
CA SER A 75 17.81 0.24 12.80
C SER A 75 16.36 -0.18 12.64
N ARG A 76 15.46 0.58 13.26
CA ARG A 76 14.00 0.38 13.16
C ARG A 76 13.46 0.78 11.79
N SER A 77 14.29 1.31 10.91
CA SER A 77 13.92 1.62 9.53
C SER A 77 14.39 0.53 8.57
N ALA A 78 13.53 0.15 7.64
CA ALA A 78 13.88 -0.66 6.48
C ALA A 78 13.95 0.25 5.25
N TYR A 79 15.05 0.17 4.52
CA TYR A 79 15.22 0.86 3.25
C TYR A 79 14.90 -0.11 2.11
N ILE A 80 13.95 0.26 1.27
CA ILE A 80 13.51 -0.54 0.12
C ILE A 80 13.89 0.20 -1.15
N LEU A 81 14.65 -0.45 -2.02
CA LEU A 81 14.91 0.04 -3.35
C LEU A 81 13.84 -0.54 -4.29
N GLU A 82 13.22 0.33 -5.08
CA GLU A 82 12.29 -0.05 -6.13
C GLU A 82 12.85 0.41 -7.48
N ASP A 83 13.15 -0.55 -8.34
CA ASP A 83 13.42 -0.31 -9.75
C ASP A 83 12.16 -0.55 -10.55
N SER A 84 11.92 0.28 -11.56
CA SER A 84 10.71 0.20 -12.38
C SER A 84 10.99 0.55 -13.84
N ILE A 85 10.27 -0.13 -14.72
CA ILE A 85 10.30 0.04 -16.16
C ILE A 85 8.85 0.19 -16.61
N VAL A 86 8.55 1.32 -17.25
CA VAL A 86 7.26 1.57 -17.88
C VAL A 86 7.46 1.50 -19.39
N ASP A 87 6.67 0.67 -20.05
CA ASP A 87 6.60 0.60 -21.50
C ASP A 87 5.20 1.06 -21.95
N PRO A 88 5.06 2.32 -22.43
CA PRO A 88 3.79 2.84 -22.90
C PRO A 88 3.27 2.13 -24.16
N ALA A 89 4.17 1.62 -25.01
CA ALA A 89 3.79 0.94 -26.25
C ALA A 89 3.14 -0.42 -25.95
N SER A 90 3.71 -1.18 -25.01
CA SER A 90 3.15 -2.46 -24.57
C SER A 90 2.13 -2.32 -23.44
N LYS A 91 1.85 -1.09 -22.96
CA LYS A 91 1.05 -0.81 -21.75
C LYS A 91 1.43 -1.72 -20.58
N SER A 92 2.71 -1.69 -20.22
CA SER A 92 3.25 -2.48 -19.11
C SER A 92 4.00 -1.62 -18.10
N LEU A 93 3.86 -1.97 -16.82
CA LEU A 93 4.68 -1.46 -15.73
C LEU A 93 5.28 -2.66 -15.00
N THR A 94 6.60 -2.82 -15.11
CA THR A 94 7.34 -3.83 -14.35
C THR A 94 8.08 -3.15 -13.22
N THR A 95 8.00 -3.73 -12.02
CA THR A 95 8.66 -3.24 -10.82
C THR A 95 9.45 -4.37 -10.18
N PHE A 96 10.59 -4.02 -9.61
CA PHE A 96 11.43 -4.91 -8.83
C PHE A 96 11.80 -4.22 -7.53
N THR A 97 11.40 -4.78 -6.39
CA THR A 97 11.69 -4.22 -5.08
C THR A 97 12.57 -5.15 -4.26
N ARG A 98 13.48 -4.56 -3.48
CA ARG A 98 14.34 -5.30 -2.55
C ARG A 98 14.72 -4.47 -1.33
N ASN A 99 14.91 -5.11 -0.18
CA ASN A 99 15.47 -4.43 0.98
C ASN A 99 16.99 -4.21 0.85
N LEU A 100 17.47 -3.01 1.17
CA LEU A 100 18.89 -2.65 1.15
C LEU A 100 19.59 -2.98 2.47
N ASN A 101 18.91 -2.76 3.60
CA ASN A 101 19.41 -3.11 4.92
C ASN A 101 18.70 -4.37 5.46
N HIS A 102 19.22 -4.90 6.58
CA HIS A 102 18.73 -6.14 7.22
C HIS A 102 18.87 -7.41 6.36
N THR A 103 19.63 -7.38 5.27
CA THR A 103 19.85 -8.50 4.33
C THR A 103 20.54 -9.70 4.98
N ARG A 104 21.35 -9.49 6.03
CA ARG A 104 21.92 -10.57 6.85
C ARG A 104 20.85 -11.42 7.54
N LEU A 105 19.69 -10.82 7.85
CA LEU A 105 18.57 -11.50 8.49
C LEU A 105 17.67 -12.13 7.44
N MET A 106 17.21 -11.32 6.51
CA MET A 106 16.27 -11.71 5.48
C MET A 106 16.39 -10.78 4.28
N THR A 107 16.43 -11.38 3.10
CA THR A 107 16.28 -10.67 1.83
C THR A 107 14.90 -11.00 1.27
N VAL A 108 14.16 -9.98 0.90
CA VAL A 108 12.88 -10.07 0.19
C VAL A 108 13.06 -9.35 -1.13
N GLU A 109 12.94 -10.10 -2.21
CA GLU A 109 12.90 -9.58 -3.57
C GLU A 109 11.50 -9.80 -4.11
N GLU A 110 10.87 -8.78 -4.67
CA GLU A 110 9.53 -8.84 -5.25
C GLU A 110 9.56 -8.29 -6.65
N ARG A 111 9.01 -9.03 -7.60
CA ARG A 111 8.74 -8.56 -8.96
C ARG A 111 7.23 -8.45 -9.14
N CYS A 112 6.75 -7.30 -9.61
CA CYS A 112 5.36 -7.13 -10.02
C CYS A 112 5.31 -6.65 -11.47
N VAL A 113 4.43 -7.25 -12.27
CA VAL A 113 4.14 -6.86 -13.64
C VAL A 113 2.68 -6.48 -13.72
N PHE A 114 2.41 -5.20 -14.00
CA PHE A 114 1.09 -4.67 -14.31
C PHE A 114 0.98 -4.57 -15.83
N GLN A 115 0.05 -5.33 -16.41
CA GLN A 115 -0.10 -5.45 -17.85
C GLN A 115 -1.55 -5.17 -18.22
N ALA A 116 -1.77 -4.33 -19.24
CA ALA A 116 -3.10 -4.18 -19.82
C ALA A 116 -3.63 -5.54 -20.30
N ASP A 117 -4.87 -5.88 -19.92
CA ASP A 117 -5.47 -7.14 -20.34
C ASP A 117 -5.94 -7.02 -21.82
N PRO A 118 -5.46 -7.90 -22.73
CA PRO A 118 -5.78 -7.79 -24.15
C PRO A 118 -7.24 -8.13 -24.46
N ASP A 119 -7.86 -8.99 -23.64
CA ASP A 119 -9.24 -9.44 -23.81
C ASP A 119 -10.23 -8.49 -23.10
N ARG A 120 -9.76 -7.82 -22.04
CA ARG A 120 -10.56 -6.89 -21.21
C ARG A 120 -9.85 -5.53 -21.10
N PRO A 121 -9.99 -4.60 -22.06
CA PRO A 121 -9.27 -3.33 -22.08
C PRO A 121 -9.49 -2.42 -20.85
N ALA A 122 -10.59 -2.61 -20.12
CA ALA A 122 -10.89 -1.91 -18.88
C ALA A 122 -10.21 -2.51 -17.63
N TRP A 123 -9.40 -3.56 -17.80
CA TRP A 123 -8.79 -4.33 -16.73
C TRP A 123 -7.27 -4.37 -16.88
N THR A 124 -6.59 -4.49 -15.76
CA THR A 124 -5.13 -4.63 -15.69
C THR A 124 -4.81 -5.91 -14.92
N ARG A 125 -4.01 -6.78 -15.53
CA ARG A 125 -3.50 -7.99 -14.87
C ARG A 125 -2.26 -7.66 -14.06
N LEU A 126 -2.23 -8.07 -12.81
CA LEU A 126 -1.09 -7.96 -11.92
C LEU A 126 -0.54 -9.35 -11.63
N SER A 127 0.63 -9.67 -12.20
CA SER A 127 1.40 -10.86 -11.84
C SER A 127 2.49 -10.47 -10.85
N ARG A 128 2.57 -11.18 -9.73
CA ARG A 128 3.51 -10.91 -8.64
C ARG A 128 4.28 -12.16 -8.28
N GLU A 129 5.59 -11.99 -8.17
CA GLU A 129 6.55 -13.02 -7.77
C GLU A 129 7.37 -12.49 -6.60
N ALA A 130 7.71 -13.34 -5.63
CA ALA A 130 8.60 -12.95 -4.55
C ALA A 130 9.52 -14.09 -4.11
N TRP A 131 10.75 -13.72 -3.76
CA TRP A 131 11.79 -14.59 -3.25
C TRP A 131 12.20 -14.13 -1.86
N ILE A 132 12.03 -15.01 -0.89
CA ILE A 132 12.29 -14.73 0.53
C ILE A 132 13.40 -15.64 1.01
N CYS A 133 14.56 -15.05 1.24
CA CYS A 133 15.78 -15.76 1.60
C CYS A 133 16.24 -15.34 3.00
N SER A 134 16.80 -16.27 3.77
CA SER A 134 17.45 -15.99 5.04
C SER A 134 18.71 -16.83 5.17
N GLY A 135 19.83 -16.17 5.49
CA GLY A 135 21.13 -16.80 5.69
C GLY A 135 21.43 -17.15 7.15
N VAL A 136 20.49 -16.93 8.07
CA VAL A 136 20.73 -17.16 9.51
C VAL A 136 20.77 -18.67 9.79
N PHE A 137 21.96 -19.16 10.16
CA PHE A 137 22.15 -20.56 10.51
C PHE A 137 21.25 -20.98 11.69
N GLY A 138 20.63 -22.15 11.59
CA GLY A 138 19.69 -22.67 12.61
C GLY A 138 18.29 -22.03 12.64
N PHE A 139 18.11 -20.83 12.06
CA PHE A 139 16.81 -20.10 12.09
C PHE A 139 16.26 -19.73 10.71
N SER A 140 16.92 -20.15 9.63
CA SER A 140 16.52 -19.79 8.26
C SER A 140 15.07 -20.14 7.94
N ARG A 141 14.59 -21.33 8.30
CA ARG A 141 13.21 -21.78 8.04
C ARG A 141 12.16 -20.93 8.80
N PRO A 142 12.22 -20.77 10.14
CA PRO A 142 11.31 -19.89 10.86
C PRO A 142 11.29 -18.45 10.35
N ILE A 143 12.45 -17.89 10.00
CA ILE A 143 12.56 -16.53 9.44
C ILE A 143 11.85 -16.44 8.09
N GLN A 144 12.06 -17.42 7.21
CA GLN A 144 11.44 -17.44 5.90
C GLN A 144 9.91 -17.60 5.99
N GLU A 145 9.40 -18.44 6.90
CA GLU A 145 7.95 -18.58 7.14
C GLU A 145 7.34 -17.28 7.66
N PHE A 146 8.01 -16.63 8.63
CA PHE A 146 7.60 -15.31 9.10
C PHE A 146 7.60 -14.28 7.98
N GLY A 147 8.65 -14.26 7.16
CA GLY A 147 8.79 -13.38 6.00
C GLY A 147 7.65 -13.58 5.01
N LEU A 148 7.32 -14.84 4.69
CA LEU A 148 6.23 -15.19 3.77
C LEU A 148 4.86 -14.77 4.32
N ALA A 149 4.58 -15.03 5.60
CA ALA A 149 3.33 -14.61 6.24
C ALA A 149 3.18 -13.08 6.24
N ARG A 150 4.26 -12.35 6.55
CA ARG A 150 4.28 -10.88 6.51
C ARG A 150 4.13 -10.36 5.09
N PHE A 151 4.77 -10.99 4.11
CA PHE A 151 4.66 -10.63 2.70
C PHE A 151 3.22 -10.73 2.20
N LYS A 152 2.53 -11.85 2.47
CA LYS A 152 1.12 -12.05 2.12
C LYS A 152 0.22 -10.96 2.74
N SER A 153 0.44 -10.60 4.01
CA SER A 153 -0.32 -9.52 4.66
C SER A 153 -0.04 -8.15 4.02
N ASN A 154 1.22 -7.88 3.67
CA ASN A 154 1.62 -6.63 3.02
C ASN A 154 1.04 -6.50 1.62
N GLN A 155 0.95 -7.59 0.84
CA GLN A 155 0.33 -7.58 -0.48
C GLN A 155 -1.13 -7.09 -0.42
N VAL A 156 -1.91 -7.59 0.55
CA VAL A 156 -3.31 -7.17 0.73
C VAL A 156 -3.39 -5.68 1.04
N ARG A 157 -2.48 -5.15 1.87
CA ARG A 157 -2.41 -3.71 2.18
C ARG A 157 -1.98 -2.88 0.98
N ALA A 158 -1.03 -3.37 0.19
CA ALA A 158 -0.57 -2.71 -1.02
C ALA A 158 -1.70 -2.59 -2.05
N MET A 159 -2.49 -3.65 -2.24
CA MET A 159 -3.68 -3.61 -3.11
C MET A 159 -4.70 -2.58 -2.63
N LYS A 160 -5.04 -2.58 -1.33
CA LYS A 160 -5.95 -1.57 -0.75
C LYS A 160 -5.42 -0.13 -0.91
N GLY A 161 -4.11 0.07 -0.78
CA GLY A 161 -3.47 1.36 -1.00
C GLY A 161 -3.56 1.82 -2.46
N LEU A 162 -3.41 0.89 -3.41
CA LEU A 162 -3.56 1.17 -4.83
C LEU A 162 -5.02 1.47 -5.21
N GLU A 163 -5.97 0.69 -4.70
CA GLU A 163 -7.42 0.94 -4.86
C GLU A 163 -7.84 2.29 -4.27
N TYR A 164 -7.26 2.67 -3.13
CA TYR A 164 -7.45 4.00 -2.54
C TYR A 164 -6.98 5.10 -3.49
N ALA A 165 -5.76 4.98 -4.03
CA ALA A 165 -5.22 5.95 -4.98
C ALA A 165 -6.04 6.03 -6.30
N LEU A 166 -6.53 4.89 -6.80
CA LEU A 166 -7.47 4.85 -7.93
C LEU A 166 -8.75 5.63 -7.62
N SER A 167 -9.32 5.45 -6.42
CA SER A 167 -10.53 6.18 -6.00
C SER A 167 -10.30 7.69 -5.85
N CYS A 168 -9.08 8.10 -5.48
CA CYS A 168 -8.69 9.51 -5.45
C CYS A 168 -8.65 10.10 -6.87
N LEU A 169 -8.01 9.38 -7.80
CA LEU A 169 -7.85 9.83 -9.18
C LEU A 169 -9.16 9.96 -9.94
N ASN A 170 -10.10 9.04 -9.70
CA ASN A 170 -11.42 9.10 -10.33
C ASN A 170 -12.32 10.21 -9.76
N GLY A 171 -11.86 10.96 -8.74
CA GLY A 171 -12.68 11.94 -8.03
C GLY A 171 -13.75 11.33 -7.11
N ASP A 172 -13.85 10.01 -7.06
CA ASP A 172 -14.81 9.26 -6.25
C ASP A 172 -14.61 9.52 -4.76
N LEU A 173 -13.35 9.62 -4.30
CA LEU A 173 -13.07 9.85 -2.89
C LEU A 173 -13.52 11.25 -2.45
N ALA A 174 -13.27 12.29 -3.26
CA ALA A 174 -13.73 13.64 -2.95
C ALA A 174 -15.27 13.71 -2.90
N GLN A 175 -15.95 12.98 -3.77
CA GLN A 175 -17.41 12.87 -3.74
C GLN A 175 -17.91 12.09 -2.53
N ARG A 176 -17.26 10.97 -2.15
CA ARG A 176 -17.61 10.18 -0.96
C ARG A 176 -17.41 10.96 0.31
N LEU A 177 -16.26 11.61 0.49
CA LEU A 177 -15.99 12.45 1.65
C LEU A 177 -17.00 13.59 1.77
N ARG A 178 -17.35 14.25 0.66
CA ARG A 178 -18.45 15.25 0.68
C ARG A 178 -19.78 14.64 1.12
N ARG A 179 -20.15 13.45 0.62
CA ARG A 179 -21.41 12.78 1.02
C ARG A 179 -21.39 12.37 2.49
N ASP A 180 -20.26 11.88 2.99
CA ASP A 180 -20.13 11.41 4.37
C ASP A 180 -20.14 12.60 5.35
N SER A 181 -19.45 13.70 5.03
CA SER A 181 -19.56 14.95 5.81
C SER A 181 -20.97 15.53 5.82
N VAL A 182 -21.70 15.47 4.70
CA VAL A 182 -23.11 15.90 4.63
C VAL A 182 -24.01 14.99 5.48
N LYS A 183 -23.76 13.69 5.50
CA LYS A 183 -24.49 12.74 6.36
C LYS A 183 -24.24 13.00 7.84
N GLU A 184 -22.98 13.13 8.26
CA GLU A 184 -22.62 13.43 9.65
C GLU A 184 -23.23 14.76 10.11
N ALA A 185 -23.17 15.80 9.28
CA ALA A 185 -23.80 17.09 9.57
C ALA A 185 -25.33 16.98 9.68
N SER A 186 -25.97 16.18 8.80
CA SER A 186 -27.41 15.94 8.84
C SER A 186 -27.84 15.15 10.07
N GLU A 187 -27.04 14.18 10.52
CA GLU A 187 -27.31 13.40 11.73
C GLU A 187 -27.15 14.27 12.97
N ALA A 188 -26.07 15.05 13.07
CA ALA A 188 -25.86 16.00 14.15
C ALA A 188 -27.00 17.04 14.26
N ALA A 189 -27.48 17.57 13.12
CA ALA A 189 -28.61 18.49 13.08
C ALA A 189 -29.91 17.86 13.57
N LYS A 190 -30.17 16.59 13.22
CA LYS A 190 -31.35 15.84 13.72
C LYS A 190 -31.26 15.63 15.23
N THR A 191 -30.09 15.28 15.75
CA THR A 191 -29.89 15.11 17.20
C THR A 191 -30.13 16.43 17.95
N LEU A 192 -29.59 17.54 17.45
CA LEU A 192 -29.82 18.88 18.02
C LEU A 192 -31.30 19.29 17.98
N ALA A 193 -32.00 19.05 16.86
CA ALA A 193 -33.43 19.34 16.74
C ALA A 193 -34.29 18.49 17.69
N SER A 194 -33.92 17.22 17.90
CA SER A 194 -34.60 16.34 18.86
C SER A 194 -34.37 16.77 20.33
N ALA A 195 -33.18 17.28 20.65
CA ALA A 195 -32.87 17.79 21.98
C ALA A 195 -33.60 19.13 22.27
N ALA A 196 -33.70 20.01 21.26
CA ALA A 196 -34.41 21.28 21.40
C ALA A 196 -35.93 21.10 21.58
N SER A 197 -36.53 20.14 20.87
CA SER A 197 -37.96 19.83 21.01
C SER A 197 -38.28 19.17 22.36
N ALA A 198 -37.39 18.31 22.88
CA ALA A 198 -37.49 17.78 24.25
C ALA A 198 -37.39 18.87 25.33
N ALA A 199 -36.51 19.86 25.15
CA ALA A 199 -36.36 20.99 26.09
C ALA A 199 -37.58 21.94 26.08
N SER A 200 -38.21 22.16 24.92
CA SER A 200 -39.42 23.00 24.80
C SER A 200 -40.70 22.39 25.40
N SER A 201 -40.70 21.08 25.69
CA SER A 201 -41.86 20.35 26.23
C SER A 201 -41.95 20.38 27.76
N GLN A 202 -40.93 20.91 28.46
CA GLN A 202 -40.98 21.12 29.90
C GLN A 202 -41.65 22.47 30.21
N LYS A 203 -42.95 22.44 30.53
CA LYS A 203 -43.68 23.63 31.02
C LYS A 203 -43.03 24.14 32.32
N PRO A 204 -42.94 25.47 32.53
CA PRO A 204 -42.45 26.02 33.78
C PRO A 204 -43.35 25.54 34.93
N GLN A 205 -42.75 24.90 35.95
CA GLN A 205 -43.43 24.67 37.22
C GLN A 205 -43.78 26.04 37.81
N GLN A 206 -45.07 26.39 37.77
CA GLN A 206 -45.59 27.54 38.49
C GLN A 206 -45.39 27.27 39.99
N PHE A 207 -44.59 28.11 40.64
CA PHE A 207 -44.48 28.13 42.09
C PHE A 207 -45.59 29.02 42.66
N ALA A 208 -46.45 28.37 43.44
CA ALA A 208 -47.45 28.86 44.39
C ALA A 208 -48.58 29.76 43.86
#